data_AF-A0A819Z1W8-F1
#
_entry.id   AF-A0A819Z1W8-F1
#
_cell.length_a   1.000
_cell.length_b   1.000
_cell.length_c   1.000
_cell.angle_alpha   90.00
_cell.angle_beta   90.00
_cell.angle_gamma   90.00
#
_symmetry.space_group_name_H-M   'P 1'
#
loop_
_entity.id
_entity.type
_entity.pdbx_description
1 polymer ?
#
loop_
_entity_poly.entity_id
_entity_poly.type
_entity_poly.pdbx_seq_one_letter_code
_entity_poly.pdbx_strand_id
1 'polypeptide(L)'
;MGTWIGHVSAGMFFILFAIWWHINNCIRYLKSLTNETNEKQQVKFRGSTTYSCNCLPSKILRQLPIESMLKILITSIHFSLEISTGYRKDPMPHIEEENAHHTAMLFGFFLGSWIEILVHFKVPLPKRTTQVMGFLAFAIESVMMVFHLHARNVMDAHIHKLLGLTMMCSMISALGECFNP
;
A
#
# COMPACT_ATOMS: atom_id res chain seq x y z
N MET A 1 -6.51 16.28 -10.11
CA MET A 1 -6.49 16.79 -11.50
C MET A 1 -5.39 16.11 -12.31
N GLY A 2 -5.79 15.28 -13.27
CA GLY A 2 -4.97 14.37 -14.10
C GLY A 2 -3.90 15.02 -14.99
N THR A 3 -2.96 15.73 -14.37
CA THR A 3 -1.71 16.13 -15.01
C THR A 3 -0.84 14.89 -15.23
N TRP A 4 -0.08 14.88 -16.32
CA TRP A 4 0.87 13.79 -16.60
C TRP A 4 1.79 13.49 -15.41
N ILE A 5 2.26 14.53 -14.71
CA ILE A 5 3.14 14.38 -13.56
C ILE A 5 2.42 13.75 -12.36
N GLY A 6 1.15 14.08 -12.14
CA GLY A 6 0.32 13.45 -11.12
C GLY A 6 0.19 11.94 -11.36
N HIS A 7 -0.20 11.55 -12.58
CA HIS A 7 -0.35 10.14 -12.94
C HIS A 7 0.96 9.35 -12.87
N VAL A 8 2.06 9.92 -13.39
CA VAL A 8 3.37 9.27 -13.33
C VAL A 8 3.85 9.13 -11.89
N SER A 9 3.63 10.14 -11.05
CA SER A 9 4.07 10.09 -9.65
C SER A 9 3.36 8.99 -8.86
N ALA A 10 2.03 8.92 -8.93
CA ALA A 10 1.25 7.90 -8.21
C ALA A 10 1.57 6.49 -8.72
N GLY A 11 1.63 6.29 -10.04
CA GLY A 11 1.97 5.01 -10.65
C GLY A 11 3.38 4.53 -10.29
N MET A 12 4.36 5.45 -10.25
CA MET A 12 5.73 5.12 -9.86
C MET A 12 5.82 4.60 -8.42
N PHE A 13 5.08 5.21 -7.47
CA PHE A 13 5.06 4.70 -6.09
C PHE A 13 4.53 3.28 -6.01
N PHE A 14 3.41 2.98 -6.67
CA PHE A 14 2.87 1.62 -6.70
C PHE A 14 3.86 0.61 -7.30
N ILE A 15 4.54 0.97 -8.39
CA ILE A 15 5.55 0.10 -9.01
C ILE A 15 6.73 -0.14 -8.07
N LEU A 16 7.26 0.91 -7.44
CA LEU A 16 8.40 0.79 -6.53
C LEU A 16 8.06 -0.07 -5.30
N PHE A 17 6.90 0.14 -4.68
CA PHE A 17 6.44 -0.68 -3.56
C PHE A 17 6.16 -2.13 -3.99
N ALA A 18 5.55 -2.34 -5.16
CA ALA A 18 5.30 -3.68 -5.69
C ALA A 18 6.60 -4.45 -5.93
N ILE A 19 7.61 -3.83 -6.56
CA ILE A 19 8.93 -4.44 -6.78
C ILE A 19 9.60 -4.72 -5.43
N TRP A 20 9.58 -3.75 -4.52
CA TRP A 20 10.15 -3.89 -3.18
C TRP A 20 9.53 -5.09 -2.42
N TRP A 21 8.21 -5.19 -2.38
CA TRP A 21 7.52 -6.31 -1.74
C TRP A 21 7.78 -7.63 -2.45
N HIS A 22 7.77 -7.64 -3.78
CA HIS A 22 8.00 -8.86 -4.55
C HIS A 22 9.39 -9.44 -4.28
N ILE A 23 10.44 -8.60 -4.34
CA ILE A 23 11.82 -9.01 -4.04
C ILE A 23 11.93 -9.56 -2.60
N ASN A 24 11.38 -8.85 -1.63
CA ASN A 24 11.47 -9.26 -0.22
C ASN A 24 10.70 -10.56 0.06
N ASN A 25 9.53 -10.75 -0.55
CA ASN A 25 8.78 -12.00 -0.48
C ASN A 25 9.58 -13.17 -1.09
N CYS A 26 10.16 -12.99 -2.27
CA CYS A 26 11.01 -14.00 -2.91
C CYS A 26 12.21 -14.37 -2.03
N ILE A 27 12.93 -13.38 -1.49
CA ILE A 27 14.06 -13.63 -0.58
C ILE A 27 13.61 -14.39 0.67
N ARG A 28 12.46 -14.02 1.26
CA ARG A 28 11.94 -14.70 2.45
C ARG A 28 11.52 -16.13 2.15
N TYR A 29 10.91 -16.38 0.99
CA TYR A 29 10.54 -17.72 0.53
C TYR A 29 11.76 -18.61 0.29
N LEU A 30 12.80 -18.11 -0.39
CA LEU A 30 14.04 -18.85 -0.58
C LEU A 30 14.74 -19.17 0.75
N LYS A 31 14.68 -18.24 1.72
CA LYS A 31 15.20 -18.47 3.07
C LYS A 31 14.42 -19.53 3.84
N SER A 32 13.10 -19.58 3.72
CA SER A 32 12.32 -20.66 4.35
C SER A 32 12.71 -22.04 3.79
N LEU A 33 12.90 -22.15 2.47
CA LEU A 33 13.35 -23.40 1.83
C LEU A 33 14.75 -23.83 2.28
N THR A 34 15.68 -22.87 2.43
CA THR A 34 17.06 -23.16 2.87
C THR A 34 17.14 -23.54 4.36
N ASN A 35 16.20 -23.06 5.18
CA ASN A 35 16.15 -23.39 6.59
C ASN A 35 15.39 -24.71 6.86
N GLU A 36 14.48 -25.13 5.98
CA GLU A 36 13.86 -26.47 6.07
C GLU A 36 14.89 -27.60 5.92
N THR A 37 15.99 -27.38 5.20
CA THR A 37 17.09 -28.34 5.07
C THR A 37 18.01 -28.40 6.30
N ASN A 38 17.95 -27.40 7.19
CA ASN A 38 18.65 -27.39 8.47
C ASN A 38 17.63 -27.61 9.60
N GLU A 39 17.46 -28.86 10.05
CA GLU A 39 16.43 -29.34 11.01
C GLU A 39 16.22 -28.52 12.32
N LYS A 40 17.03 -27.49 12.60
CA LYS A 40 17.03 -26.74 13.85
C LYS A 40 16.00 -25.60 13.95
N GLN A 41 15.34 -25.19 12.86
CA GLN A 41 14.24 -24.22 12.95
C GLN A 41 13.41 -24.16 11.66
N GLN A 42 12.22 -24.80 11.64
CA GLN A 42 11.26 -24.60 10.55
C GLN A 42 10.68 -23.19 10.62
N VAL A 43 11.31 -22.24 9.93
CA VAL A 43 10.76 -20.91 9.72
C VAL A 43 9.74 -21.01 8.58
N LYS A 44 8.46 -21.23 8.93
CA LYS A 44 7.37 -21.18 7.94
C LYS A 44 7.39 -19.82 7.22
N PHE A 45 7.29 -19.85 5.89
CA PHE A 45 7.10 -18.64 5.10
C PHE A 45 5.86 -17.90 5.62
N ARG A 46 5.95 -16.57 5.67
CA ARG A 46 4.82 -15.73 6.02
C ARG A 46 4.95 -14.37 5.34
N GLY A 47 3.91 -14.04 4.58
CA GLY A 47 3.70 -12.71 4.02
C GLY A 47 3.72 -11.63 5.10
N SER A 48 4.39 -10.53 4.81
CA SER A 48 4.44 -9.34 5.64
C SER A 48 4.11 -8.13 4.79
N THR A 49 3.34 -7.20 5.37
CA THR A 49 2.98 -5.94 4.71
C THR A 49 4.06 -4.86 4.89
N THR A 50 5.10 -5.16 5.67
CA THR A 50 6.24 -4.28 5.92
C THR A 50 7.55 -5.08 5.98
N TYR A 51 8.62 -4.53 5.40
CA TYR A 51 9.95 -5.11 5.39
C TYR A 51 11.01 -4.10 5.85
N SER A 52 11.94 -4.55 6.70
CA SER A 52 13.11 -3.75 7.07
C SER A 52 14.05 -3.56 5.87
N CYS A 53 14.53 -2.34 5.62
CA CYS A 53 15.55 -2.15 4.58
C CYS A 53 16.93 -2.57 5.07
N ASN A 54 17.41 -3.72 4.57
CA ASN A 54 18.79 -4.17 4.80
C ASN A 54 19.82 -3.26 4.13
N CYS A 55 19.40 -2.40 3.20
CA CYS A 55 20.22 -1.42 2.51
C CYS A 55 20.79 -0.32 3.43
N LEU A 56 20.19 -0.11 4.61
CA LEU A 56 20.55 1.00 5.47
C LEU A 56 21.85 0.73 6.25
N PRO A 57 22.71 1.75 6.43
CA PRO A 57 24.03 1.59 7.03
C PRO A 57 23.99 1.38 8.54
N SER A 58 22.99 1.90 9.25
CA SER A 58 22.90 1.80 10.72
C SER A 58 22.02 0.65 11.18
N LYS A 59 22.45 -0.07 12.22
CA LYS A 59 21.66 -1.11 12.90
C LYS A 59 20.37 -0.56 13.51
N ILE A 60 20.39 0.68 13.98
CA ILE A 60 19.21 1.36 14.56
C ILE A 60 18.18 1.62 13.46
N LEU A 61 18.62 2.15 12.32
CA LEU A 61 17.75 2.40 11.17
C LEU A 61 17.10 1.10 10.64
N ARG A 62 17.85 -0.01 10.63
CA ARG A 62 17.30 -1.33 10.24
C ARG A 62 16.21 -1.84 11.18
N GLN A 63 16.21 -1.39 12.43
CA GLN A 63 15.20 -1.78 13.42
C GLN A 63 13.94 -0.92 13.35
N LEU A 64 13.92 0.19 12.61
CA LEU A 64 12.73 1.03 12.50
C LEU A 64 11.81 0.57 11.34
N PRO A 65 10.48 0.75 11.45
CA PRO A 65 9.51 0.42 10.41
C PRO A 65 9.48 1.52 9.32
N ILE A 66 10.64 1.77 8.70
CA ILE A 66 10.85 2.89 7.77
C ILE A 66 9.88 2.86 6.60
N GLU A 67 9.55 1.67 6.11
CA GLU A 67 8.58 1.49 5.03
C GLU A 67 7.21 2.06 5.42
N SER A 68 6.70 1.72 6.60
CA SER A 68 5.42 2.20 7.12
C SER A 68 5.45 3.70 7.41
N MET A 69 6.56 4.21 7.94
CA MET A 69 6.77 5.65 8.14
C MET A 69 6.75 6.42 6.80
N LEU A 70 7.40 5.87 5.77
CA LEU A 70 7.45 6.45 4.44
C LEU A 70 6.06 6.44 3.79
N LYS A 71 5.29 5.35 3.93
CA LYS A 71 3.89 5.30 3.47
C LYS A 71 3.06 6.40 4.12
N ILE A 72 3.14 6.58 5.45
CA ILE A 72 2.43 7.65 6.16
C ILE A 72 2.85 9.03 5.65
N LEU A 73 4.14 9.27 5.47
CA LEU A 73 4.64 10.55 4.99
C LEU A 73 4.14 10.86 3.58
N ILE A 74 4.26 9.91 2.64
CA ILE A 74 3.80 10.08 1.26
C ILE A 74 2.28 10.29 1.21
N THR A 75 1.51 9.48 1.92
CA THR A 75 0.04 9.60 1.93
C THR A 75 -0.43 10.90 2.60
N SER A 76 0.25 11.37 3.65
CA SER A 76 -0.04 12.66 4.29
C SER A 76 0.24 13.85 3.36
N ILE A 77 1.35 13.80 2.61
CA ILE A 77 1.68 14.80 1.59
C ILE A 77 0.62 14.76 0.48
N HIS A 78 0.25 13.57 0.01
CA HIS A 78 -0.77 13.40 -1.02
C HIS A 78 -2.12 14.00 -0.58
N PHE A 79 -2.60 13.68 0.64
CA PHE A 79 -3.84 14.28 1.17
C PHE A 79 -3.77 15.80 1.23
N SER A 80 -2.64 16.35 1.68
CA SER A 80 -2.45 17.79 1.76
C SER A 80 -2.52 18.45 0.38
N LEU A 81 -1.92 17.81 -0.63
CA LEU A 81 -1.96 18.28 -2.02
C LEU A 81 -3.36 18.16 -2.63
N GLU A 82 -4.06 17.04 -2.43
CA GLU A 82 -5.41 16.85 -2.96
C GLU A 82 -6.42 17.81 -2.31
N ILE A 83 -6.34 18.00 -0.99
CA ILE A 83 -7.20 18.96 -0.29
C ILE A 83 -6.89 20.38 -0.75
N SER A 84 -5.62 20.79 -0.83
CA SER A 84 -5.25 22.15 -1.21
C SER A 84 -5.58 22.48 -2.67
N THR A 85 -5.42 21.51 -3.59
CA THR A 85 -5.68 21.72 -5.03
C THR A 85 -7.15 21.54 -5.40
N GLY A 86 -7.89 20.68 -4.70
CA GLY A 86 -9.30 20.40 -4.93
C GLY A 86 -10.26 21.29 -4.17
N TYR A 87 -9.78 22.15 -3.25
CA TYR A 87 -10.66 23.01 -2.47
C TYR A 87 -11.27 24.14 -3.33
N ARG A 88 -12.60 24.19 -3.38
CA ARG A 88 -13.37 25.24 -4.04
C ARG A 88 -14.26 25.95 -3.03
N LYS A 89 -14.28 27.28 -3.10
CA LYS A 89 -15.01 28.15 -2.17
C LYS A 89 -16.47 28.40 -2.60
N ASP A 90 -16.72 28.42 -3.90
CA ASP A 90 -18.03 28.75 -4.48
C ASP A 90 -18.64 27.53 -5.19
N PRO A 91 -19.97 27.31 -5.15
CA PRO A 91 -21.00 28.08 -4.44
C PRO A 91 -21.11 27.77 -2.93
N MET A 92 -20.50 26.68 -2.46
CA MET A 92 -20.25 26.38 -1.04
C MET A 92 -18.87 25.74 -0.91
N PRO A 93 -18.18 25.86 0.25
CA PRO A 93 -16.91 25.17 0.49
C PRO A 93 -17.04 23.66 0.28
N HIS A 94 -16.37 23.13 -0.73
CA HIS A 94 -16.31 21.70 -1.01
C HIS A 94 -14.95 21.31 -1.59
N ILE A 95 -14.63 20.03 -1.50
CA ILE A 95 -13.52 19.43 -2.22
C ILE A 95 -14.10 18.85 -3.51
N GLU A 96 -13.47 19.14 -4.65
CA GLU A 96 -13.83 18.55 -5.93
C GLU A 96 -13.87 17.01 -5.82
N GLU A 97 -14.88 16.40 -6.44
CA GLU A 97 -15.14 14.96 -6.37
C GLU A 97 -13.92 14.13 -6.79
N GLU A 98 -13.18 14.57 -7.82
CA GLU A 98 -11.95 13.91 -8.27
C GLU A 98 -10.89 13.84 -7.18
N ASN A 99 -10.62 14.97 -6.51
CA ASN A 99 -9.61 15.06 -5.45
C ASN A 99 -10.04 14.30 -4.18
N ALA A 100 -11.34 14.31 -3.88
CA ALA A 100 -11.92 13.51 -2.81
C ALA A 100 -11.75 12.01 -3.08
N HIS A 101 -11.96 11.56 -4.33
CA HIS A 101 -11.73 10.18 -4.74
C HIS A 101 -10.26 9.77 -4.61
N HIS A 102 -9.31 10.60 -5.04
CA HIS A 102 -7.86 10.32 -4.86
C HIS A 102 -7.47 10.18 -3.39
N THR A 103 -8.01 11.05 -2.53
CA THR A 103 -7.79 10.99 -1.08
C THR A 103 -8.35 9.69 -0.48
N ALA A 104 -9.58 9.32 -0.87
CA ALA A 104 -10.25 8.12 -0.37
C ALA A 104 -9.54 6.82 -0.79
N MET A 105 -9.01 6.77 -2.02
CA MET A 105 -8.23 5.66 -2.56
C MET A 105 -7.04 5.28 -1.65
N LEU A 106 -6.17 6.24 -1.32
CA LEU A 106 -4.99 5.97 -0.50
C LEU A 106 -5.24 5.88 1.01
N PHE A 107 -6.46 6.16 1.47
CA PHE A 107 -6.81 6.19 2.89
C PHE A 107 -6.59 4.84 3.59
N GLY A 108 -6.89 3.74 2.90
CA GLY A 108 -6.66 2.39 3.43
C GLY A 108 -5.17 2.13 3.71
N PHE A 109 -4.28 2.56 2.82
CA PHE A 109 -2.83 2.43 3.00
C PHE A 109 -2.30 3.31 4.13
N PHE A 110 -2.85 4.52 4.30
CA PHE A 110 -2.52 5.40 5.42
C PHE A 110 -2.85 4.75 6.76
N LEU A 111 -4.10 4.27 6.93
CA LEU A 111 -4.52 3.59 8.16
C LEU A 111 -3.74 2.30 8.41
N GLY A 112 -3.55 1.48 7.36
CA GLY A 112 -2.78 0.24 7.46
C GLY A 112 -1.34 0.48 7.94
N SER A 113 -0.71 1.56 7.47
CA SER A 113 0.65 1.92 7.86
C SER A 113 0.76 2.33 9.33
N TRP A 114 -0.25 3.01 9.89
CA TRP A 114 -0.31 3.26 11.33
C TRP A 114 -0.39 1.96 12.14
N ILE A 115 -1.23 1.02 11.69
CA ILE A 115 -1.33 -0.30 12.33
C ILE A 115 0.00 -1.06 12.26
N GLU A 116 0.71 -1.02 11.12
CA GLU A 116 2.03 -1.63 10.98
C GLU A 116 3.03 -1.09 12.03
N ILE A 117 3.02 0.22 12.28
CA ILE A 117 3.87 0.85 13.30
C ILE A 117 3.48 0.38 14.70
N LEU A 118 2.18 0.34 15.02
CA LEU A 118 1.71 -0.14 16.33
C LEU A 118 2.12 -1.61 16.57
N VAL A 119 1.96 -2.47 15.57
CA VAL A 119 2.39 -3.87 15.63
C VAL A 119 3.91 -3.97 15.78
N HIS A 120 4.67 -3.12 15.09
CA HIS A 120 6.13 -3.06 15.22
C HIS A 120 6.57 -2.72 16.66
N PHE A 121 5.90 -1.76 17.30
CA PHE A 121 6.13 -1.40 18.71
C PHE A 121 5.50 -2.37 19.72
N LYS A 122 5.03 -3.55 19.27
CA LYS A 122 4.47 -4.62 20.11
C LYS A 122 3.21 -4.21 20.89
N VAL A 123 2.43 -3.27 20.36
CA VAL A 123 1.10 -2.96 20.89
C VAL A 123 0.22 -4.22 20.79
N PRO A 124 -0.55 -4.59 21.82
CA PRO A 124 -1.34 -5.81 21.85
C PRO A 124 -2.56 -5.70 20.93
N LEU A 125 -2.35 -5.96 19.64
CA LEU A 125 -3.39 -6.03 18.62
C LEU A 125 -3.74 -7.50 18.31
N PRO A 126 -4.95 -7.78 17.81
CA PRO A 126 -5.33 -9.11 17.38
C PRO A 126 -4.30 -9.73 16.42
N LYS A 127 -4.18 -11.06 16.45
CA LYS A 127 -3.35 -11.75 15.47
C LYS A 127 -3.89 -11.45 14.08
N ARG A 128 -2.98 -11.24 13.13
CA ARG A 128 -3.26 -11.00 11.71
C ARG A 128 -3.85 -9.62 11.35
N THR A 129 -3.86 -8.66 12.27
CA THR A 129 -4.34 -7.31 11.96
C THR A 129 -3.60 -6.70 10.76
N THR A 130 -2.29 -6.89 10.61
CA THR A 130 -1.56 -6.37 9.44
C THR A 130 -2.03 -6.97 8.11
N GLN A 131 -2.26 -8.28 8.04
CA GLN A 131 -2.81 -8.94 6.85
C GLN A 131 -4.21 -8.41 6.51
N VAL A 132 -5.08 -8.30 7.52
CA VAL A 132 -6.45 -7.77 7.34
C VAL A 132 -6.42 -6.32 6.86
N MET A 133 -5.53 -5.49 7.41
CA MET A 133 -5.37 -4.10 6.95
C MET A 133 -4.82 -4.02 5.53
N GLY A 134 -3.89 -4.91 5.14
CA GLY A 134 -3.40 -5.00 3.77
C GLY A 134 -4.52 -5.35 2.79
N PHE A 135 -5.32 -6.36 3.11
CA PHE A 135 -6.53 -6.69 2.34
C PHE A 135 -7.48 -5.50 2.24
N LEU A 136 -7.80 -4.85 3.36
CA LEU A 136 -8.70 -3.71 3.40
C LEU A 136 -8.19 -2.54 2.55
N ALA A 137 -6.89 -2.25 2.60
CA ALA A 137 -6.27 -1.21 1.79
C ALA A 137 -6.45 -1.47 0.28
N PHE A 138 -6.12 -2.69 -0.17
CA PHE A 138 -6.31 -3.07 -1.57
C PHE A 138 -7.78 -3.14 -1.96
N ALA A 139 -8.68 -3.52 -1.05
CA ALA A 139 -10.12 -3.56 -1.32
C ALA A 139 -10.70 -2.15 -1.52
N ILE A 140 -10.36 -1.20 -0.64
CA ILE A 140 -10.77 0.21 -0.77
C ILE A 140 -10.27 0.78 -2.10
N GLU A 141 -8.98 0.63 -2.39
CA GLU A 141 -8.37 1.09 -3.63
C GLU A 141 -9.06 0.49 -4.86
N SER A 142 -9.25 -0.84 -4.88
CA SER A 142 -9.83 -1.55 -6.02
C SER A 142 -11.28 -1.14 -6.28
N VAL A 143 -12.11 -1.05 -5.23
CA VAL A 143 -13.51 -0.64 -5.35
C VAL A 143 -13.58 0.81 -5.81
N MET A 144 -12.75 1.70 -5.26
CA MET A 144 -12.75 3.11 -5.64
C MET A 144 -12.25 3.32 -7.06
N MET A 145 -11.29 2.52 -7.55
CA MET A 145 -10.82 2.57 -8.93
C MET A 145 -11.95 2.32 -9.95
N VAL A 146 -12.91 1.43 -9.64
CA VAL A 146 -14.07 1.17 -10.51
C VAL A 146 -14.92 2.42 -10.68
N PHE A 147 -15.17 3.15 -9.59
CA PHE A 147 -15.92 4.40 -9.63
C PHE A 147 -15.11 5.56 -10.23
N HIS A 148 -13.79 5.56 -10.06
CA HIS A 148 -12.89 6.57 -10.62
C HIS A 148 -12.85 6.56 -12.16
N LEU A 149 -12.99 5.39 -12.78
CA LEU A 149 -12.86 5.21 -14.22
C LEU A 149 -13.95 5.88 -15.07
N HIS A 150 -15.13 6.18 -14.49
CA HIS A 150 -16.29 6.68 -15.24
C HIS A 150 -16.11 8.12 -15.76
N ALA A 151 -15.16 8.88 -15.22
CA ALA A 151 -14.99 10.31 -15.51
C ALA A 151 -13.79 10.64 -16.41
N ARG A 152 -13.14 9.65 -17.05
CA ARG A 152 -11.83 9.84 -17.71
C ARG A 152 -11.85 9.66 -19.24
N ASN A 153 -10.87 10.31 -19.88
CA ASN A 153 -10.56 10.12 -21.30
C ASN A 153 -10.16 8.67 -21.60
N VAL A 154 -10.37 8.21 -22.84
CA VAL A 154 -10.19 6.79 -23.23
C VAL A 154 -8.81 6.25 -22.88
N MET A 155 -7.72 6.96 -23.21
CA MET A 155 -6.35 6.51 -22.91
C MET A 155 -6.11 6.39 -21.40
N ASP A 156 -6.53 7.41 -20.65
CA ASP A 156 -6.35 7.48 -19.21
C ASP A 156 -7.13 6.37 -18.50
N ALA A 157 -8.35 6.10 -18.96
CA ALA A 157 -9.16 5.00 -18.49
C ALA A 157 -8.51 3.62 -18.73
N HIS A 158 -7.79 3.41 -19.85
CA HIS A 158 -7.10 2.14 -20.08
C HIS A 158 -5.94 1.92 -19.10
N ILE A 159 -5.15 2.96 -18.82
CA ILE A 159 -4.04 2.86 -17.87
C ILE A 159 -4.56 2.57 -16.46
N HIS A 160 -5.61 3.29 -16.04
CA HIS A 160 -6.25 3.07 -14.74
C HIS A 160 -6.92 1.69 -14.64
N LYS A 161 -7.46 1.14 -15.74
CA LYS A 161 -7.98 -0.25 -15.76
C LYS A 161 -6.88 -1.28 -15.53
N LEU A 162 -5.70 -1.09 -16.10
CA LEU A 162 -4.55 -1.98 -15.87
C LEU A 162 -4.12 -1.95 -14.40
N LEU A 163 -4.07 -0.75 -13.78
CA LEU A 163 -3.80 -0.60 -12.35
C LEU A 163 -4.91 -1.24 -11.51
N GLY A 164 -6.18 -1.02 -11.85
CA GLY A 164 -7.32 -1.62 -11.15
C GLY A 164 -7.26 -3.15 -11.15
N LEU A 165 -6.88 -3.77 -12.28
CA LEU A 165 -6.72 -5.22 -12.39
C LEU A 165 -5.62 -5.74 -11.44
N THR A 166 -4.46 -5.07 -11.39
CA THR A 166 -3.37 -5.50 -10.50
C THR A 166 -3.72 -5.30 -9.03
N MET A 167 -4.47 -4.25 -8.69
CA MET A 167 -5.00 -4.05 -7.34
C MET A 167 -6.00 -5.13 -6.94
N MET A 168 -6.90 -5.54 -7.85
CA MET A 168 -7.83 -6.64 -7.58
C MET A 168 -7.11 -7.98 -7.35
N CYS A 169 -6.08 -8.29 -8.17
CA CYS A 169 -5.26 -9.48 -7.95
C CYS A 169 -4.54 -9.43 -6.60
N SER A 170 -4.04 -8.25 -6.21
CA SER A 170 -3.37 -8.03 -4.92
C SER A 170 -4.35 -8.17 -3.75
N MET A 171 -5.57 -7.66 -3.89
CA MET A 171 -6.66 -7.83 -2.93
C MET A 171 -6.99 -9.31 -2.71
N ILE A 172 -7.17 -10.09 -3.78
CA ILE A 172 -7.47 -11.53 -3.68
C ILE A 172 -6.32 -12.28 -3.00
N SER A 173 -5.07 -11.93 -3.34
CA SER A 173 -3.87 -12.52 -2.73
C SER A 173 -3.79 -12.20 -1.23
N ALA A 174 -4.00 -10.94 -0.86
CA ALA A 174 -4.02 -10.49 0.54
C ALA A 174 -5.16 -11.13 1.35
N LEU A 175 -6.32 -11.36 0.72
CA LEU A 175 -7.41 -12.13 1.34
C LEU A 175 -6.99 -13.58 1.58
N GLY A 176 -6.31 -14.21 0.63
CA GLY A 176 -5.74 -15.56 0.78
C GLY A 176 -4.82 -15.67 1.99
N GLU A 177 -3.90 -14.70 2.16
CA GLU A 177 -2.99 -14.63 3.32
C GLU A 177 -3.71 -14.48 4.66
N CYS A 178 -4.92 -13.93 4.68
CA CYS A 178 -5.72 -13.83 5.90
C CYS A 178 -6.18 -15.20 6.41
N PHE A 179 -6.46 -16.14 5.51
CA PHE A 179 -6.95 -17.48 5.84
C PHE A 179 -5.82 -18.50 6.00
N ASN A 180 -4.88 -18.53 5.06
CA ASN A 180 -3.78 -19.50 5.01
C ASN A 180 -2.46 -18.82 4.61
N PRO A 181 -1.59 -18.46 5.58
CA PRO A 181 -0.36 -17.70 5.35
C PRO A 181 0.79 -18.51 4.75
#